data_AF-A0A956PFP8-F1
#
_entry.id   AF-A0A956PFP8-F1
#
_cell.length_a   1.000
_cell.length_b   1.000
_cell.length_c   1.000
_cell.angle_alpha   90.00
_cell.angle_beta   90.00
_cell.angle_gamma   90.00
#
_symmetry.space_group_name_H-M   'P 1'
#
loop_
_entity.id
_entity.type
_entity.pdbx_description
1 polymer ?
#
loop_
_entity_poly.entity_id
_entity_poly.type
_entity_poly.pdbx_seq_one_letter_code
_entity_poly.pdbx_strand_id
1 'polypeptide(L)'
;MLCIQCGTDNVEGAKYCVSCNALMPMAAPTGNPGQSELDIEEMVDYPIPETHYQSPVLQQLAWTVHEFIEEEAELEPVIEAYEAFREIFDGFKLEIPRLKEICYSQQGVLEDDPMPSQIKYMVTQAETLFTEGEDLFEKYLDALEELAEDDPFPDPQPLIDGTKKWLQCNDSVCIAFDFLVGRTKAFTEMIEEIDEELKEYDRSEFEPKDSDLIPADSTDLG
;
A
#
# COMPACT_ATOMS: atom_id res chain seq x y z
N MET A 1 6.75 -5.38 31.43
CA MET A 1 7.58 -5.31 30.19
C MET A 1 7.90 -3.84 29.93
N LEU A 2 9.17 -3.48 30.00
CA LEU A 2 9.60 -2.08 29.87
C LEU A 2 9.59 -1.60 28.42
N CYS A 3 9.11 -0.38 28.18
CA CYS A 3 9.14 0.23 26.87
C CYS A 3 10.53 0.72 26.50
N ILE A 4 11.02 0.28 25.34
CA ILE A 4 12.34 0.65 24.82
C ILE A 4 12.46 2.11 24.40
N GLN A 5 11.34 2.79 24.11
CA GLN A 5 11.32 4.20 23.67
C GLN A 5 11.25 5.20 24.82
N CYS A 6 10.55 4.89 25.92
CA CYS A 6 10.37 5.86 27.01
C CYS A 6 10.63 5.30 28.41
N GLY A 7 10.98 4.02 28.55
CA GLY A 7 11.35 3.40 29.82
C GLY A 7 10.18 3.07 30.76
N THR A 8 8.94 3.38 30.41
CA THR A 8 7.77 3.05 31.24
C THR A 8 7.50 1.55 31.26
N ASP A 9 7.12 1.01 32.42
CA ASP A 9 6.80 -0.41 32.59
C ASP A 9 5.34 -0.71 32.24
N ASN A 10 5.13 -1.74 31.41
CA ASN A 10 3.84 -2.10 30.81
C ASN A 10 3.42 -3.53 31.18
N VAL A 11 2.13 -3.81 31.08
CA VAL A 11 1.58 -5.16 31.27
C VAL A 11 2.16 -6.14 30.25
N GLU A 12 2.47 -7.38 30.64
CA GLU A 12 2.99 -8.41 29.71
C GLU A 12 1.96 -8.74 28.61
N GLY A 13 2.38 -8.77 27.34
CA GLY A 13 1.50 -8.91 26.18
C GLY A 13 0.84 -7.59 25.72
N ALA A 14 1.22 -6.44 26.28
CA ALA A 14 0.81 -5.15 25.75
C ALA A 14 1.48 -4.91 24.39
N LYS A 15 0.69 -4.67 23.33
CA LYS A 15 1.17 -4.39 21.96
C LYS A 15 1.91 -3.04 21.87
N TYR A 16 1.57 -2.11 22.75
CA TYR A 16 2.11 -0.75 22.79
C TYR A 16 2.36 -0.30 24.24
N CYS A 17 3.28 0.63 24.42
CA CYS A 17 3.57 1.22 25.73
C CYS A 17 2.46 2.17 26.18
N VAL A 18 1.89 1.97 27.36
CA VAL A 18 0.84 2.78 28.00
C VAL A 18 1.20 4.25 28.20
N SER A 19 2.49 4.59 28.09
CA SER A 19 2.98 5.93 28.41
C SER A 19 3.53 6.70 27.22
N CYS A 20 4.05 6.02 26.19
CA CYS A 20 4.56 6.72 25.01
C CYS A 20 4.12 6.06 23.70
N ASN A 21 3.23 5.08 23.79
CA ASN A 21 2.57 4.41 22.67
C ASN A 21 3.50 3.71 21.67
N ALA A 22 4.78 3.56 21.99
CA ALA A 22 5.70 2.80 21.16
C ALA A 22 5.34 1.31 21.11
N LEU A 23 5.48 0.70 19.93
CA LEU A 23 5.24 -0.72 19.69
C LEU A 23 6.17 -1.55 20.59
N MET A 24 5.58 -2.44 21.39
CA MET A 24 6.29 -3.32 22.30
C MET A 24 6.57 -4.66 21.59
N PRO A 25 7.74 -5.28 21.79
CA PRO A 25 8.04 -6.58 21.19
C PRO A 25 7.11 -7.66 21.77
N MET A 26 6.10 -8.07 21.00
CA MET A 26 5.11 -9.09 21.37
C MET A 26 5.59 -10.49 20.98
N ALA A 27 5.71 -11.39 21.96
CA ALA A 27 5.82 -12.82 21.72
C ALA A 27 4.46 -13.37 21.25
N ALA A 28 4.43 -14.15 20.17
CA ALA A 28 3.21 -14.61 19.49
C ALA A 28 2.25 -15.43 20.39
N PRO A 29 0.92 -15.15 20.35
CA PRO A 29 -0.06 -16.14 20.83
C PRO A 29 -1.43 -16.21 20.08
N THR A 30 -1.86 -17.46 19.85
CA THR A 30 -3.23 -18.07 19.79
C THR A 30 -4.53 -17.22 19.68
N GLY A 31 -5.20 -17.23 18.51
CA GLY A 31 -6.65 -17.52 18.27
C GLY A 31 -7.79 -16.46 18.42
N ASN A 32 -8.41 -16.04 17.28
CA ASN A 32 -9.80 -15.58 16.90
C ASN A 32 -10.77 -14.81 17.85
N PRO A 33 -11.83 -14.07 17.37
CA PRO A 33 -12.28 -13.70 16.00
C PRO A 33 -12.53 -12.17 15.78
N GLY A 34 -12.13 -11.61 14.63
CA GLY A 34 -12.29 -10.17 14.28
C GLY A 34 -11.03 -9.56 13.69
N GLN A 35 -10.34 -10.32 12.82
CA GLN A 35 -9.02 -9.99 12.31
C GLN A 35 -9.07 -8.72 11.45
N SER A 36 -8.18 -7.77 11.77
CA SER A 36 -7.60 -6.89 10.75
C SER A 36 -7.04 -7.79 9.65
N GLU A 37 -7.60 -7.67 8.43
CA GLU A 37 -7.29 -8.47 7.22
C GLU A 37 -5.89 -8.22 6.65
N LEU A 38 -4.95 -7.70 7.44
CA LEU A 38 -3.56 -7.74 7.05
C LEU A 38 -3.06 -9.16 7.34
N ASP A 39 -3.19 -10.04 6.33
CA ASP A 39 -2.47 -11.30 6.26
C ASP A 39 -0.96 -10.99 6.19
N ILE A 40 -0.38 -10.71 7.36
CA ILE A 40 1.04 -10.48 7.52
C ILE A 40 1.71 -11.84 7.51
N GLU A 41 2.46 -12.10 6.44
CA GLU A 41 3.23 -13.32 6.26
C GLU A 41 4.44 -13.31 7.18
N GLU A 42 4.65 -14.44 7.87
CA GLU A 42 5.83 -14.64 8.72
C GLU A 42 7.09 -14.62 7.82
N MET A 43 8.13 -13.90 8.25
CA MET A 43 9.40 -13.68 7.51
C MET A 43 9.37 -12.67 6.35
N VAL A 44 8.26 -11.97 6.10
CA VAL A 44 8.24 -10.86 5.14
C VAL A 44 8.50 -9.54 5.86
N ASP A 45 9.52 -8.80 5.41
CA ASP A 45 9.77 -7.44 5.88
C ASP A 45 8.88 -6.46 5.13
N TYR A 46 7.95 -5.82 5.84
CA TYR A 46 6.99 -4.89 5.23
C TYR A 46 7.51 -3.47 5.28
N PRO A 47 7.43 -2.72 4.18
CA PRO A 47 7.94 -1.35 4.15
C PRO A 47 7.20 -0.47 5.15
N ILE A 48 7.97 0.37 5.84
CA ILE A 48 7.45 1.48 6.61
C ILE A 48 7.81 2.73 5.81
N PRO A 49 6.84 3.60 5.46
CA PRO A 49 7.16 4.85 4.78
C PRO A 49 8.11 5.70 5.62
N GLU A 50 9.33 5.92 5.13
CA GLU A 50 10.32 6.80 5.76
C GLU A 50 10.29 8.23 5.19
N THR A 51 9.67 8.39 4.02
CA THR A 51 9.55 9.65 3.28
C THR A 51 8.10 9.96 2.97
N HIS A 52 7.70 11.20 3.23
CA HIS A 52 6.38 11.70 2.86
C HIS A 52 6.35 12.14 1.40
N TYR A 53 5.41 11.60 0.64
CA TYR A 53 5.14 12.03 -0.73
C TYR A 53 4.23 13.26 -0.70
N GLN A 54 4.70 14.37 -1.26
CA GLN A 54 3.90 15.60 -1.29
C GLN A 54 2.91 15.54 -2.45
N SER A 55 1.62 15.42 -2.12
CA SER A 55 0.52 15.67 -3.04
C SER A 55 0.05 17.12 -2.90
N PRO A 56 -0.09 17.89 -3.99
CA PRO A 56 -0.60 19.26 -3.94
C PRO A 56 -1.95 19.37 -3.23
N VAL A 57 -2.84 18.38 -3.41
CA VAL A 57 -4.17 18.37 -2.79
C VAL A 57 -4.08 18.14 -1.28
N LEU A 58 -3.20 17.23 -0.84
CA LEU A 58 -2.99 16.99 0.60
C LEU A 58 -2.26 18.14 1.28
N GLN A 59 -1.35 18.81 0.55
CA GLN A 59 -0.72 20.03 1.05
C GLN A 59 -1.76 21.14 1.22
N GLN A 60 -2.68 21.29 0.26
CA GLN A 60 -3.78 22.25 0.37
C GLN A 60 -4.69 21.91 1.56
N LEU A 61 -5.07 20.65 1.73
CA LEU A 61 -5.90 20.22 2.86
C LEU A 61 -5.22 20.50 4.21
N ALA A 62 -3.95 20.13 4.35
CA ALA A 62 -3.21 20.40 5.59
C ALA A 62 -3.12 21.90 5.89
N TRP A 63 -2.97 22.72 4.85
CA TRP A 63 -2.92 24.17 4.98
C TRP A 63 -4.28 24.76 5.37
N THR A 64 -5.37 24.40 4.69
CA THR A 64 -6.70 24.94 5.01
C THR A 64 -7.18 24.51 6.38
N VAL A 65 -6.87 23.27 6.81
CA VAL A 65 -7.12 22.81 8.19
C VAL A 65 -6.35 23.66 9.20
N HIS A 66 -5.08 23.99 8.92
CA HIS A 66 -4.29 24.84 9.80
C HIS A 66 -4.88 26.26 9.91
N GLU A 67 -5.22 26.89 8.78
CA GLU A 67 -5.82 28.23 8.76
C GLU A 67 -7.16 28.27 9.50
N PHE A 68 -8.00 27.24 9.31
CA PHE A 68 -9.28 27.12 10.01
C PHE A 68 -9.10 27.06 11.54
N ILE A 69 -8.12 26.29 12.01
CA ILE A 69 -7.91 26.06 13.45
C ILE A 69 -7.19 27.21 14.13
N GLU A 70 -6.13 27.74 13.52
CA GLU A 70 -5.21 28.69 14.17
C GLU A 70 -5.47 30.14 13.77
N GLU A 71 -6.08 30.37 12.61
CA GLU A 71 -6.29 31.72 12.05
C GLU A 71 -7.77 32.12 11.96
N GLU A 72 -8.68 31.31 12.52
CA GLU A 72 -10.14 31.52 12.48
C GLU A 72 -10.67 31.69 11.05
N ALA A 73 -10.05 31.01 10.07
CA ALA A 73 -10.50 31.03 8.69
C ALA A 73 -11.85 30.31 8.51
N GLU A 74 -12.47 30.50 7.34
CA GLU A 74 -13.73 29.82 7.02
C GLU A 74 -13.53 28.30 6.85
N LEU A 75 -14.57 27.51 7.12
CA LEU A 75 -14.55 26.06 6.97
C LEU A 75 -14.62 25.60 5.49
N GLU A 76 -15.23 26.40 4.62
CA GLU A 76 -15.47 26.04 3.21
C GLU A 76 -14.19 25.55 2.48
N PRO A 77 -13.02 26.20 2.59
CA PRO A 77 -11.79 25.72 1.96
C PRO A 77 -11.30 24.36 2.51
N VAL A 78 -11.66 24.00 3.75
CA VAL A 78 -11.39 22.67 4.30
C VAL A 78 -12.26 21.63 3.60
N ILE A 79 -13.56 21.92 3.44
CA ILE A 79 -14.51 21.02 2.77
C ILE A 79 -14.13 20.82 1.31
N GLU A 80 -13.80 21.89 0.58
CA GLU A 80 -13.37 21.80 -0.82
C GLU A 80 -12.11 20.91 -0.97
N ALA A 81 -11.11 21.09 -0.10
CA ALA A 81 -9.89 20.28 -0.14
C ALA A 81 -10.14 18.83 0.28
N TYR A 82 -11.04 18.61 1.24
CA TYR A 82 -11.50 17.30 1.70
C TYR A 82 -12.16 16.52 0.55
N GLU A 83 -13.13 17.12 -0.12
CA GLU A 83 -13.85 16.52 -1.25
C GLU A 83 -12.92 16.23 -2.43
N ALA A 84 -11.98 17.13 -2.73
CA ALA A 84 -11.01 16.96 -3.80
C ALA A 84 -10.11 15.73 -3.57
N PHE A 85 -9.61 15.51 -2.35
CA PHE A 85 -8.82 14.32 -2.06
C PHE A 85 -9.67 13.04 -2.07
N ARG A 86 -10.88 13.12 -1.51
CA ARG A 86 -11.84 12.01 -1.52
C ARG A 86 -12.11 11.52 -2.93
N GLU A 87 -12.42 12.42 -3.87
CA GLU A 87 -12.67 12.08 -5.28
C GLU A 87 -11.47 11.36 -5.91
N ILE A 88 -10.25 11.86 -5.68
CA ILE A 88 -9.01 11.25 -6.19
C ILE A 88 -8.86 9.81 -5.67
N PHE A 89 -9.03 9.60 -4.37
CA PHE A 89 -8.84 8.29 -3.78
C PHE A 89 -9.98 7.33 -4.12
N ASP A 90 -11.22 7.80 -4.21
CA ASP A 90 -12.34 6.99 -4.69
C ASP A 90 -12.11 6.49 -6.13
N GLY A 91 -11.49 7.33 -6.98
CA GLY A 91 -10.98 6.88 -8.27
C GLY A 91 -9.95 5.74 -8.14
N PHE A 92 -9.01 5.86 -7.21
CA PHE A 92 -8.01 4.80 -6.94
C PHE A 92 -8.64 3.51 -6.39
N LYS A 93 -9.66 3.60 -5.51
CA LYS A 93 -10.36 2.43 -4.96
C LYS A 93 -10.92 1.51 -6.04
N LEU A 94 -11.33 2.06 -7.19
CA LEU A 94 -11.83 1.26 -8.31
C LEU A 94 -10.76 0.31 -8.88
N GLU A 95 -9.48 0.66 -8.76
CA GLU A 95 -8.35 -0.14 -9.26
C GLU A 95 -7.80 -1.12 -8.21
N ILE A 96 -8.11 -0.94 -6.92
CA ILE A 96 -7.61 -1.78 -5.82
C ILE A 96 -7.91 -3.28 -6.03
N PRO A 97 -9.13 -3.72 -6.40
CA PRO A 97 -9.41 -5.14 -6.60
C PRO A 97 -8.53 -5.77 -7.67
N ARG A 98 -8.30 -5.04 -8.76
CA ARG A 98 -7.45 -5.48 -9.86
C ARG A 98 -5.99 -5.57 -9.44
N LEU A 99 -5.49 -4.59 -8.67
CA LEU A 99 -4.14 -4.63 -8.10
C LEU A 99 -3.95 -5.83 -7.17
N LYS A 100 -4.93 -6.10 -6.30
CA LYS A 100 -4.91 -7.27 -5.40
C LYS A 100 -4.88 -8.58 -6.20
N GLU A 101 -5.70 -8.72 -7.25
CA GLU A 101 -5.71 -9.89 -8.13
C GLU A 101 -4.36 -10.14 -8.81
N ILE A 102 -3.72 -9.08 -9.32
CA ILE A 102 -2.38 -9.18 -9.90
C ILE A 102 -1.39 -9.68 -8.84
N CYS A 103 -1.38 -9.11 -7.64
CA CYS A 103 -0.48 -9.55 -6.57
C CYS A 103 -0.68 -11.02 -6.22
N TYR A 104 -1.94 -11.48 -6.07
CA TYR A 104 -2.23 -12.89 -5.83
C TYR A 104 -1.73 -13.80 -6.94
N SER A 105 -1.89 -13.40 -8.21
CA SER A 105 -1.42 -14.20 -9.35
C SER A 105 0.10 -14.32 -9.43
N GLN A 106 0.82 -13.37 -8.85
CA GLN A 106 2.28 -13.31 -8.85
C GLN A 106 2.90 -13.95 -7.60
N GLN A 107 2.10 -14.25 -6.59
CA GLN A 107 2.59 -14.83 -5.35
C GLN A 107 3.16 -16.24 -5.59
N GLY A 108 4.43 -16.44 -5.23
CA GLY A 108 5.14 -17.71 -5.41
C GLY A 108 5.55 -18.02 -6.86
N VAL A 109 5.41 -17.07 -7.80
CA VAL A 109 5.94 -17.22 -9.17
C VAL A 109 7.46 -17.14 -9.18
N LEU A 110 8.01 -16.21 -8.41
CA LEU A 110 9.44 -16.10 -8.14
C LEU A 110 9.72 -16.65 -6.74
N GLU A 111 10.74 -17.49 -6.62
CA GLU A 111 11.18 -18.03 -5.33
C GLU A 111 11.63 -16.87 -4.41
N ASP A 112 11.17 -16.89 -3.16
CA ASP A 112 11.49 -15.89 -2.12
C ASP A 112 11.21 -14.42 -2.48
N ASP A 113 10.28 -14.14 -3.40
CA ASP A 113 9.90 -12.78 -3.78
C ASP A 113 8.86 -12.17 -2.83
N PRO A 114 9.23 -11.19 -1.97
CA PRO A 114 8.32 -10.61 -0.99
C PRO A 114 7.40 -9.55 -1.60
N MET A 115 7.68 -9.09 -2.82
CA MET A 115 7.10 -7.87 -3.38
C MET A 115 5.59 -7.96 -3.62
N PRO A 116 5.00 -9.08 -4.08
CA PRO A 116 3.54 -9.20 -4.18
C PRO A 116 2.85 -9.02 -2.82
N SER A 117 3.40 -9.61 -1.76
CA SER A 117 2.89 -9.49 -0.39
C SER A 117 3.05 -8.06 0.14
N GLN A 118 4.19 -7.42 -0.13
CA GLN A 118 4.44 -6.03 0.24
C GLN A 118 3.51 -5.04 -0.48
N ILE A 119 3.28 -5.19 -1.79
CA ILE A 119 2.35 -4.33 -2.55
C ILE A 119 0.92 -4.50 -2.02
N LYS A 120 0.47 -5.75 -1.84
CA LYS A 120 -0.85 -6.04 -1.26
C LYS A 120 -1.02 -5.38 0.11
N TYR A 121 -0.01 -5.49 0.96
CA TYR A 121 0.00 -4.84 2.28
C TYR A 121 -0.15 -3.32 2.16
N MET A 122 0.64 -2.67 1.32
CA MET A 122 0.62 -1.21 1.18
C MET A 122 -0.71 -0.69 0.62
N VAL A 123 -1.31 -1.40 -0.34
CA VAL A 123 -2.62 -1.02 -0.88
C VAL A 123 -3.73 -1.19 0.17
N THR A 124 -3.72 -2.29 0.94
CA THR A 124 -4.70 -2.50 2.03
C THR A 124 -4.52 -1.50 3.16
N GLN A 125 -3.27 -1.15 3.49
CA GLN A 125 -2.95 -0.13 4.47
C GLN A 125 -3.45 1.24 4.02
N ALA A 126 -3.27 1.61 2.75
CA ALA A 126 -3.81 2.84 2.18
C ALA A 126 -5.34 2.90 2.29
N GLU A 127 -6.04 1.82 1.89
CA GLU A 127 -7.50 1.71 1.99
C GLU A 127 -7.99 1.91 3.43
N THR A 128 -7.33 1.26 4.40
CA THR A 128 -7.65 1.40 5.83
C THR A 128 -7.45 2.84 6.31
N LEU A 129 -6.29 3.44 6.02
CA LEU A 129 -5.96 4.81 6.42
C LEU A 129 -6.91 5.83 5.77
N PHE A 130 -7.33 5.59 4.53
CA PHE A 130 -8.32 6.43 3.87
C PHE A 130 -9.64 6.43 4.64
N THR A 131 -10.21 5.23 4.91
CA THR A 131 -11.48 5.09 5.62
C THR A 131 -11.40 5.66 7.03
N GLU A 132 -10.32 5.40 7.76
CA GLU A 132 -10.13 5.99 9.10
C GLU A 132 -10.06 7.53 9.06
N GLY A 133 -9.44 8.10 8.03
CA GLY A 133 -9.40 9.55 7.86
C GLY A 133 -10.75 10.14 7.47
N GLU A 134 -11.46 9.50 6.55
CA GLU A 134 -12.82 9.88 6.11
C GLU A 134 -13.77 9.89 7.31
N ASP A 135 -13.77 8.82 8.10
CA ASP A 135 -14.58 8.69 9.32
C ASP A 135 -14.31 9.80 10.34
N LEU A 136 -13.10 10.36 10.40
CA LEU A 136 -12.77 11.47 11.31
C LEU A 136 -13.29 12.80 10.79
N PHE A 137 -13.18 13.06 9.49
CA PHE A 137 -13.74 14.25 8.85
C PHE A 137 -15.26 14.26 8.94
N GLU A 138 -15.92 13.18 8.52
CA GLU A 138 -17.38 13.09 8.51
C GLU A 138 -17.96 13.25 9.92
N LYS A 139 -17.36 12.64 10.96
CA LYS A 139 -17.79 12.85 12.35
C LYS A 139 -17.68 14.30 12.81
N TYR A 140 -16.68 15.04 12.36
CA TYR A 140 -16.52 16.44 12.70
C TYR A 140 -17.57 17.30 11.98
N LEU A 141 -17.79 17.04 10.68
CA LEU A 141 -18.80 17.73 9.89
C LEU A 141 -20.23 17.46 10.42
N ASP A 142 -20.55 16.21 10.75
CA ASP A 142 -21.82 15.83 11.39
C ASP A 142 -22.02 16.61 12.71
N ALA A 143 -20.97 16.72 13.54
CA ALA A 143 -21.04 17.45 14.80
C ALA A 143 -21.26 18.97 14.60
N LEU A 144 -20.79 19.53 13.48
CA LEU A 144 -21.06 20.92 13.12
C LEU A 144 -22.49 21.13 12.64
N GLU A 145 -23.03 20.19 11.87
CA GLU A 145 -24.43 20.26 11.40
C GLU A 145 -25.43 20.16 12.57
N GLU A 146 -25.09 19.41 13.61
CA GLU A 146 -25.89 19.27 14.83
C GLU A 146 -25.70 20.42 15.83
N LEU A 147 -24.77 21.36 15.56
CA LEU A 147 -24.42 22.44 16.47
C LEU A 147 -25.53 23.48 16.56
N ALA A 148 -25.94 23.84 17.78
CA ALA A 148 -26.85 24.97 18.00
C ALA A 148 -26.13 26.30 17.76
N GLU A 149 -26.86 27.34 17.34
CA GLU A 149 -26.31 28.66 16.95
C GLU A 149 -25.43 29.33 18.03
N ASP A 150 -25.65 29.02 19.31
CA ASP A 150 -24.93 29.58 20.46
C ASP A 150 -23.88 28.63 21.06
N ASP A 151 -23.73 27.40 20.55
CA ASP A 151 -22.79 26.42 21.09
C ASP A 151 -21.37 26.66 20.53
N PRO A 152 -20.32 26.39 21.33
CA PRO A 152 -18.94 26.51 20.84
C PRO A 152 -18.67 25.45 19.77
N PHE A 153 -17.80 25.79 18.83
CA PHE A 153 -17.32 24.83 17.83
C PHE A 153 -16.82 23.53 18.49
N PRO A 154 -17.10 22.36 17.87
CA PRO A 154 -16.55 21.09 18.31
C PRO A 154 -15.02 21.10 18.25
N ASP A 155 -14.39 20.19 19.01
CA ASP A 155 -12.95 20.01 18.98
C ASP A 155 -12.46 19.69 17.55
N PRO A 156 -11.55 20.50 16.95
CA PRO A 156 -11.08 20.30 15.59
C PRO A 156 -10.00 19.21 15.47
N GLN A 157 -9.59 18.57 16.57
CA GLN A 157 -8.62 17.47 16.57
C GLN A 157 -8.90 16.36 15.53
N PRO A 158 -10.16 15.95 15.25
CA PRO A 158 -10.46 14.99 14.20
C PRO A 158 -10.01 15.43 12.80
N LEU A 159 -10.07 16.73 12.47
CA LEU A 159 -9.59 17.25 11.18
C LEU A 159 -8.07 17.07 11.04
N ILE A 160 -7.33 17.34 12.12
CA ILE A 160 -5.88 17.16 12.16
C ILE A 160 -5.52 15.69 11.98
N ASP A 161 -6.18 14.81 12.75
CA ASP A 161 -5.86 13.39 12.73
C ASP A 161 -6.33 12.72 11.42
N GLY A 162 -7.47 13.13 10.87
CA GLY A 162 -7.92 12.71 9.53
C GLY A 162 -6.92 13.11 8.44
N THR A 163 -6.42 14.34 8.48
CA THR A 163 -5.39 14.82 7.54
C THR A 163 -4.11 13.98 7.63
N LYS A 164 -3.65 13.65 8.85
CA LYS A 164 -2.48 12.76 9.02
C LYS A 164 -2.71 11.37 8.45
N LYS A 165 -3.90 10.81 8.63
CA LYS A 165 -4.27 9.50 8.07
C LYS A 165 -4.20 9.52 6.55
N TRP A 166 -4.72 10.58 5.93
CA TRP A 166 -4.69 10.74 4.48
C TRP A 166 -3.28 11.01 3.91
N LEU A 167 -2.40 11.69 4.65
CA LEU A 167 -0.98 11.77 4.31
C LEU A 167 -0.31 10.38 4.31
N GLN A 168 -0.51 9.60 5.38
CA GLN A 168 0.02 8.23 5.47
C GLN A 168 -0.58 7.30 4.41
N CYS A 169 -1.84 7.50 4.07
CA CYS A 169 -2.52 6.81 2.99
C CYS A 169 -1.80 7.06 1.66
N ASN A 170 -1.55 8.33 1.33
CA ASN A 170 -0.83 8.70 0.12
C ASN A 170 0.59 8.11 0.08
N ASP A 171 1.32 8.13 1.19
CA ASP A 171 2.63 7.49 1.26
C ASP A 171 2.55 5.98 0.96
N SER A 172 1.51 5.34 1.48
CA SER A 172 1.29 3.91 1.27
C SER A 172 1.00 3.59 -0.21
N VAL A 173 0.17 4.42 -0.86
CA VAL A 173 -0.10 4.32 -2.30
C VAL A 173 1.16 4.55 -3.12
N CYS A 174 1.93 5.60 -2.83
CA CYS A 174 3.13 5.94 -3.58
C CYS A 174 4.21 4.86 -3.48
N ILE A 175 4.44 4.27 -2.30
CA ILE A 175 5.39 3.16 -2.15
C ILE A 175 4.93 1.92 -2.91
N ALA A 176 3.62 1.60 -2.89
CA ALA A 176 3.10 0.52 -3.71
C ALA A 176 3.38 0.75 -5.20
N PHE A 177 3.24 1.98 -5.69
CA PHE A 177 3.60 2.34 -7.06
C PHE A 177 5.10 2.25 -7.34
N ASP A 178 5.96 2.69 -6.42
CA ASP A 178 7.41 2.59 -6.58
C ASP A 178 7.86 1.13 -6.70
N PHE A 179 7.26 0.22 -5.93
CA PHE A 179 7.50 -1.21 -6.09
C PHE A 179 7.03 -1.75 -7.44
N LEU A 180 5.84 -1.36 -7.91
CA LEU A 180 5.34 -1.76 -9.23
C LEU A 180 6.23 -1.25 -10.38
N VAL A 181 6.68 0.00 -10.29
CA VAL A 181 7.59 0.60 -11.28
C VAL A 181 8.94 -0.10 -11.26
N GLY A 182 9.51 -0.33 -10.07
CA GLY A 182 10.75 -1.07 -9.90
C GLY A 182 10.68 -2.48 -10.49
N ARG A 183 9.57 -3.19 -10.24
CA ARG A 183 9.32 -4.52 -10.81
C ARG A 183 9.24 -4.50 -12.34
N THR A 184 8.52 -3.53 -12.89
CA THR A 184 8.38 -3.37 -14.35
C THR A 184 9.74 -3.14 -15.01
N LYS A 185 10.59 -2.33 -14.38
CA LYS A 185 11.95 -2.10 -14.86
C LYS A 185 12.79 -3.38 -14.81
N ALA A 186 12.77 -4.11 -13.69
CA ALA A 186 13.50 -5.37 -13.54
C ALA A 186 13.08 -6.43 -14.58
N PHE A 187 11.79 -6.56 -14.86
CA PHE A 187 11.32 -7.46 -15.92
C PHE A 187 11.74 -7.01 -17.32
N THR A 188 11.79 -5.70 -17.57
CA THR A 188 12.25 -5.18 -18.86
C THR A 188 13.73 -5.50 -19.08
N GLU A 189 14.57 -5.28 -18.07
CA GLU A 189 15.99 -5.62 -18.11
C GLU A 189 16.21 -7.12 -18.34
N MET A 190 15.46 -7.99 -17.64
CA MET A 190 15.54 -9.44 -17.83
C MET A 190 15.13 -9.89 -19.25
N ILE A 191 14.11 -9.27 -19.84
CA ILE A 191 13.70 -9.56 -21.23
C ILE A 191 14.79 -9.15 -22.22
N GLU A 192 15.43 -7.99 -22.00
CA GLU A 192 16.54 -7.53 -22.83
C GLU A 192 17.75 -8.48 -22.74
N GLU A 193 18.11 -8.94 -21.55
CA GLU A 193 19.17 -9.94 -21.34
C GLU A 193 18.88 -11.25 -22.09
N ILE A 194 17.67 -11.78 -21.98
CA ILE A 194 17.26 -13.00 -22.70
C ILE A 194 17.32 -12.79 -24.23
N ASP A 195 16.88 -11.64 -24.72
CA ASP A 195 16.93 -11.33 -26.16
C ASP A 195 18.37 -11.19 -26.67
N GLU A 196 19.30 -10.69 -25.86
CA GLU A 196 20.73 -10.68 -26.15
C GLU A 196 21.31 -12.10 -26.19
N GLU A 197 21.05 -12.93 -25.18
CA GLU A 197 21.50 -14.32 -25.14
C GLU A 197 20.98 -15.13 -26.34
N LEU A 198 19.72 -14.92 -26.74
CA LEU A 198 19.12 -15.57 -27.91
C LEU A 198 19.74 -15.12 -29.24
N LYS A 199 20.29 -13.90 -29.32
CA LYS A 199 21.03 -13.42 -30.52
C LYS A 199 22.42 -14.01 -30.59
N GLU A 200 23.06 -14.24 -29.45
CA GLU A 200 24.38 -14.88 -29.37
C GLU A 200 24.31 -16.40 -29.55
N TYR A 201 23.12 -17.00 -29.39
CA TYR A 201 22.88 -18.41 -29.62
C TYR A 201 23.00 -18.78 -31.11
N ASP A 202 24.14 -19.36 -31.49
CA ASP A 202 24.41 -19.82 -32.87
C ASP A 202 23.53 -21.03 -33.23
N ARG A 203 22.59 -20.81 -34.16
CA ARG A 203 21.72 -21.87 -34.68
C ARG A 203 22.45 -22.89 -35.57
N SER A 204 23.74 -22.70 -35.86
CA SER A 204 24.54 -23.62 -36.68
C SER A 204 24.78 -24.98 -36.01
N GLU A 205 24.62 -25.10 -34.69
CA GLU A 205 24.76 -26.38 -33.96
C GLU A 205 23.57 -27.35 -34.17
N PHE A 206 22.49 -26.91 -34.82
CA PHE A 206 21.28 -27.69 -35.10
C PHE A 206 21.14 -28.07 -36.58
N GLU A 207 22.23 -28.16 -37.35
CA GLU A 207 22.16 -28.88 -38.63
C GLU A 207 21.83 -30.36 -38.35
N PRO A 208 20.69 -30.90 -38.81
CA PRO A 208 20.41 -32.32 -38.67
C PRO A 208 21.51 -33.06 -39.42
N LYS A 209 22.24 -33.95 -38.72
CA LYS A 209 23.13 -34.88 -39.42
C LYS A 209 22.23 -35.70 -40.34
N ASP A 210 22.46 -35.62 -41.66
CA ASP A 210 21.78 -36.40 -42.70
C ASP A 210 21.78 -37.93 -42.44
N SER A 211 22.46 -38.41 -41.39
CA SER A 211 22.47 -39.79 -40.93
C SER A 211 21.17 -40.28 -40.27
N ASP A 212 20.23 -39.39 -39.89
CA ASP A 212 18.98 -39.78 -39.23
C ASP A 212 17.77 -39.90 -40.19
N LEU A 213 18.00 -39.73 -41.49
CA LEU A 213 16.99 -40.02 -42.51
C LEU A 213 16.82 -41.54 -42.66
N ILE A 214 15.80 -42.09 -42.00
CA ILE A 214 15.31 -43.45 -42.23
C ILE A 214 15.00 -43.57 -43.74
N PRO A 215 15.62 -44.50 -44.48
CA PRO A 215 15.33 -44.67 -45.90
C PRO A 215 13.87 -45.08 -46.05
N ALA A 216 13.13 -44.35 -46.90
CA ALA A 216 11.76 -44.67 -47.25
C ALA A 216 11.72 -46.05 -47.89
N ASP A 217 11.15 -47.01 -47.18
CA ASP A 217 10.95 -48.38 -47.66
C ASP A 217 9.95 -48.32 -48.83
N SER A 218 10.46 -48.57 -50.04
CA SER A 218 9.65 -48.64 -51.25
C SER A 218 8.87 -49.94 -51.26
N THR A 219 7.66 -49.95 -50.70
CA THR A 219 6.71 -51.02 -50.98
C THR A 219 6.12 -50.83 -52.37
N ASP A 220 6.82 -51.42 -53.34
CA ASP A 220 6.26 -51.88 -54.61
C ASP A 220 5.20 -52.95 -54.31
N LEU A 221 3.94 -52.69 -54.65
CA LEU A 221 2.90 -53.71 -54.74
C LEU A 221 2.41 -53.73 -56.19
N GLY A 222 2.96 -54.69 -56.94
CA GLY A 222 2.38 -55.18 -58.19
C GLY A 222 1.14 -56.05 -57.98
#